data_AF-A0A2E4QS04-F1
#
_entry.id   AF-A0A2E4QS04-F1
#
_cell.length_a   1.000
_cell.length_b   1.000
_cell.length_c   1.000
_cell.angle_alpha   90.00
_cell.angle_beta   90.00
_cell.angle_gamma   90.00
#
_symmetry.space_group_name_H-M   'P 1'
#
loop_
_entity.id
_entity.type
_entity.pdbx_description
1 polymer ?
#
loop_
_entity_poly.entity_id
_entity_poly.type
_entity_poly.pdbx_seq_one_letter_code
_entity_poly.pdbx_strand_id
1 'polypeptide(L)' 'MVETLGATERRACRVIGQHRSTQRKPRVPRQDEDVLTAAIIALAERFGRYGYRRI' A
#
# COMPACT_ATOMS: atom_id res chain seq x y z
N MET A 1 15.57 -1.61 -4.89
CA MET A 1 15.69 -2.18 -6.24
C MET A 1 14.91 -3.49 -6.25
N VAL A 2 14.06 -3.73 -7.24
CA VAL A 2 13.27 -4.98 -7.32
C VAL A 2 14.15 -6.03 -7.98
N GLU A 3 14.47 -7.11 -7.27
CA GLU A 3 15.19 -8.26 -7.83
C GLU A 3 14.32 -9.00 -8.85
N THR A 4 14.90 -9.35 -10.00
CA THR A 4 14.20 -10.03 -11.09
C THR A 4 14.32 -11.54 -10.97
N LEU A 5 13.23 -12.20 -10.57
CA LEU A 5 13.15 -13.65 -10.34
C LEU A 5 13.09 -14.50 -11.63
N GLY A 6 13.51 -13.98 -12.79
CA GLY A 6 13.47 -14.69 -14.09
C GLY A 6 12.08 -15.08 -14.59
N ALA A 7 11.01 -14.68 -13.89
CA ALA A 7 9.62 -14.98 -14.26
C ALA A 7 8.97 -13.81 -15.00
N THR A 8 8.09 -14.11 -15.95
CA THR A 8 7.27 -13.08 -16.59
C THR A 8 6.24 -12.54 -15.61
N GLU A 9 5.94 -11.24 -15.70
CA GLU A 9 4.91 -10.57 -14.89
C GLU A 9 3.56 -11.31 -14.93
N ARG A 10 3.18 -11.84 -16.10
CA ARG A 10 1.97 -12.66 -16.28
C ARG A 10 2.00 -13.94 -15.44
N ARG A 11 3.15 -14.63 -15.38
CA ARG A 11 3.31 -15.85 -14.57
C ARG A 11 3.25 -15.50 -13.09
N ALA A 12 3.96 -14.46 -12.67
CA ALA A 12 3.95 -13.99 -11.28
C ALA A 12 2.54 -13.62 -10.81
N CYS A 13 1.82 -12.79 -11.58
CA CYS A 13 0.44 -12.37 -11.26
C CYS A 13 -0.52 -13.55 -11.13
N ARG A 14 -0.42 -14.55 -12.02
CA ARG A 14 -1.25 -15.75 -11.95
C ARG A 14 -1.00 -16.57 -10.69
N VAL A 15 0.26 -16.71 -10.25
CA VAL A 15 0.62 -17.49 -9.05
C VAL A 15 0.00 -16.89 -7.80
N ILE A 16 0.02 -15.56 -7.67
CA ILE A 16 -0.55 -14.85 -6.51
C ILE A 16 -2.05 -14.55 -6.64
N GLY A 17 -2.70 -15.00 -7.72
CA GLY A 17 -4.12 -14.73 -7.98
C GLY A 17 -4.47 -13.27 -8.26
N GLN A 18 -3.47 -12.42 -8.53
CA GLN A 18 -3.68 -11.00 -8.78
C GLN A 18 -3.90 -10.75 -10.28
N HIS A 19 -4.83 -9.85 -10.60
CA HIS A 19 -5.00 -9.43 -11.98
C HIS A 19 -3.79 -8.60 -12.44
N ARG A 20 -3.30 -8.89 -13.65
CA ARG A 20 -2.12 -8.22 -14.21
C ARG A 20 -2.26 -6.69 -14.26
N SER A 21 -3.47 -6.16 -14.45
CA SER A 21 -3.68 -4.70 -14.47
C SER A 21 -3.33 -4.01 -13.15
N THR A 22 -3.40 -4.72 -12.02
CA THR A 22 -3.04 -4.18 -10.70
C THR A 22 -1.55 -3.92 -10.62
N GLN A 23 -0.72 -4.83 -11.13
CA GLN A 23 0.74 -4.63 -11.17
C GLN A 23 1.16 -3.60 -12.22
N ARG A 24 0.44 -3.51 -13.35
CA ARG A 24 0.69 -2.50 -14.39
C ARG A 24 0.35 -1.08 -13.97
N LYS A 25 -0.48 -0.91 -12.92
CA LYS A 25 -0.83 0.39 -12.36
C LYS A 25 -0.07 0.56 -11.05
N PRO A 26 1.19 1.03 -11.09
CA PRO A 26 1.95 1.22 -9.87
C PRO A 26 1.18 2.17 -8.94
N ARG A 27 1.27 1.88 -7.64
CA ARG A 27 0.68 2.75 -6.62
C ARG A 27 1.35 4.11 -6.71
N VAL A 28 0.56 5.14 -7.00
CA VAL A 28 0.99 6.52 -6.90
C VAL A 28 0.57 7.00 -5.52
N PRO A 29 1.51 7.19 -4.57
CA PRO A 29 1.17 7.77 -3.28
C PRO A 29 0.64 9.19 -3.51
N ARG A 30 -0.30 9.60 -2.65
CA ARG A 30 -0.76 10.99 -2.71
C ARG A 30 0.32 11.90 -2.12
N GLN A 31 0.45 13.12 -2.64
CA GLN A 31 1.44 14.07 -2.15
C GLN A 31 1.25 14.43 -0.66
N ASP A 32 0.03 14.32 -0.16
CA ASP A 32 -0.37 14.63 1.22
C ASP A 32 -0.35 13.41 2.15
N GLU A 33 0.08 12.24 1.66
CA GLU A 33 -0.02 10.98 2.41
C GLU A 33 0.85 10.95 3.67
N ASP A 34 2.03 11.57 3.62
CA ASP A 34 2.93 11.70 4.78
C ASP A 34 2.33 12.61 5.86
N VAL A 35 1.75 13.74 5.43
CA VAL A 35 1.07 14.69 6.34
C VAL A 35 -0.13 14.04 7.00
N LEU A 36 -0.92 13.30 6.22
CA LEU A 36 -2.07 12.54 6.73
C LEU A 36 -1.64 11.47 7.75
N THR A 37 -0.56 10.75 7.45
CA THR A 37 -0.02 9.72 8.36
C THR A 37 0.43 10.33 9.68
N ALA A 38 1.16 11.44 9.63
CA ALA A 38 1.59 12.17 10.83
C ALA A 38 0.38 12.66 11.67
N ALA A 39 -0.65 13.18 11.01
CA ALA A 39 -1.87 13.63 11.68
C ALA A 39 -2.62 12.48 12.37
N ILE A 40 -2.70 11.31 11.73
CA ILE A 40 -3.32 10.10 12.30
C ILE A 40 -2.52 9.60 13.52
N ILE A 41 -1.19 9.59 13.44
CA ILE A 41 -0.32 9.20 14.56
C ILE A 41 -0.54 10.15 15.74
N ALA A 42 -0.45 11.46 15.53
CA ALA A 42 -0.66 12.46 16.58
C ALA A 42 -2.07 12.36 17.21
N LEU A 43 -3.08 12.03 16.41
CA LEU A 43 -4.43 11.78 16.92
C LEU A 43 -4.48 10.54 17.82
N ALA A 44 -3.89 9.43 17.38
CA ALA A 44 -3.86 8.18 18.14
C ALA A 44 -3.02 8.26 19.42
N GLU A 45 -1.93 9.04 19.43
CA GLU A 45 -1.14 9.29 20.63
C GLU A 45 -1.93 10.05 21.70
N ARG A 46 -2.76 11.03 21.29
CA ARG A 46 -3.54 11.84 22.24
C ARG A 46 -4.68 11.09 22.92
N PHE A 47 -5.28 10.12 22.23
CA PHE A 47 -6.52 9.49 22.71
C PHE A 47 -6.45 7.96 22.80
N GLY A 48 -5.31 7.35 22.46
CA GLY A 48 -5.13 5.90 22.42
C GLY A 48 -5.36 5.29 21.02
N ARG A 49 -5.09 3.98 20.89
CA ARG A 49 -5.24 3.25 19.62
C ARG A 49 -6.71 3.18 19.20
N TYR A 50 -7.12 4.09 18.33
CA TYR A 50 -8.25 3.86 17.45
C TYR A 50 -7.85 2.80 16.44
N GLY A 51 -8.38 1.58 16.62
CA GLY A 51 -8.26 0.55 15.60
C GLY A 51 -8.95 0.96 14.29
N TYR A 52 -9.11 0.02 13.36
CA TYR A 52 -9.70 0.23 12.02
C TYR A 52 -11.12 0.87 11.97
N ARG A 53 -11.75 1.15 13.11
CA ARG A 53 -13.02 1.88 13.16
C ARG A 53 -12.75 3.34 12.82
N ARG A 54 -13.06 3.67 11.57
CA ARG A 54 -13.27 5.05 11.08
C ARG A 54 -14.14 5.80 12.09
N ILE A 55 -13.55 6.83 12.71
CA ILE A 55 -14.28 7.92 13.35
C ILE A 55 -14.84 8.80 12.24
#